data_AF-A0A8D0CU36-F1
#
_entry.id   AF-A0A8D0CU36-F1
#
_cell.length_a   1.000
_cell.length_b   1.000
_cell.length_c   1.000
_cell.angle_alpha   90.00
_cell.angle_beta   90.00
_cell.angle_gamma   90.00
#
_symmetry.space_group_name_H-M   'P 1'
#
loop_
_entity.id
_entity.type
_entity.pdbx_description
1 polymer ?
#
loop_
_entity_poly.entity_id
_entity_poly.type
_entity_poly.pdbx_seq_one_letter_code
_entity_poly.pdbx_strand_id
1 'polypeptide(L)'
;VRLSSAVPNQISVTWTYSMSVYLVRQLTSPLLLQRLRMKGIRNPDHSRALIKEKLTADPDSEIATTSLRVSLMCPLGKMRLTVPCRAVTCSHLQCFDAALYLQMNEKKPTWICPVCDKKAAYESLIIDGLFLEILNDCSDVDEIKFQEDGTWCPMRPKKESVKVPSQSIPKVESKYIIFLVIHFFKVHTKLVEHEAIANQQSESDNVPHPP
;
A
#
# COMPACT_ATOMS: atom_id res chain seq x y z
N VAL A 1 9.01 -30.32 0.97
CA VAL A 1 9.07 -30.40 2.45
C VAL A 1 8.37 -31.67 2.87
N ARG A 2 9.04 -32.52 3.64
CA ARG A 2 8.41 -33.68 4.29
C ARG A 2 7.61 -33.17 5.49
N LEU A 3 6.30 -33.41 5.49
CA LEU A 3 5.38 -33.01 6.55
C LEU A 3 5.20 -34.15 7.57
N SER A 4 6.30 -34.76 7.99
CA SER A 4 6.30 -35.90 8.92
C SER A 4 7.36 -35.68 9.99
N SER A 5 7.00 -35.96 11.24
CA SER A 5 7.95 -36.00 12.35
C SER A 5 8.90 -37.18 12.26
N ALA A 6 8.55 -38.23 11.50
CA ALA A 6 9.34 -39.45 11.38
C ALA A 6 10.54 -39.31 10.43
N VAL A 7 10.61 -38.25 9.62
CA VAL A 7 11.68 -38.10 8.61
C VAL A 7 12.19 -36.66 8.56
N PRO A 8 13.51 -36.42 8.68
CA PRO A 8 14.06 -35.07 8.65
C PRO A 8 13.97 -34.43 7.25
N ASN A 9 13.89 -33.09 7.24
CA ASN A 9 14.14 -32.26 6.06
C ASN A 9 15.61 -31.84 6.05
N GLN A 10 16.31 -32.01 4.92
CA GLN A 10 17.72 -31.65 4.78
C GLN A 10 17.86 -30.52 3.75
N ILE A 11 18.65 -29.50 4.08
CA ILE A 11 18.94 -28.36 3.20
C ILE A 11 20.47 -28.23 3.12
N SER A 12 21.02 -28.31 1.91
CA SER A 12 22.46 -28.18 1.66
C SER A 12 22.75 -26.86 0.97
N VAL A 13 23.76 -26.13 1.45
CA VAL A 13 24.06 -24.75 1.05
C VAL A 13 25.57 -24.58 0.93
N THR A 14 26.04 -23.89 -0.13
CA THR A 14 27.47 -23.63 -0.38
C THR A 14 27.72 -22.16 -0.68
N TRP A 15 27.77 -21.31 0.35
CA TRP A 15 28.14 -19.89 0.27
C TRP A 15 28.39 -19.27 1.66
N THR A 16 29.00 -18.09 1.72
CA THR A 16 29.30 -17.35 2.96
C THR A 16 28.19 -16.35 3.31
N TYR A 17 27.00 -16.85 3.64
CA TYR A 17 25.87 -16.04 4.11
C TYR A 17 25.12 -16.77 5.24
N SER A 18 24.34 -16.05 6.04
CA SER A 18 23.46 -16.65 7.04
C SER A 18 22.18 -17.22 6.40
N MET A 19 21.66 -18.31 6.97
CA MET A 19 20.39 -18.91 6.58
C MET A 19 19.54 -19.17 7.83
N SER A 20 18.24 -18.92 7.73
CA SER A 20 17.26 -19.21 8.77
C SER A 20 16.00 -19.80 8.13
N VAL A 21 15.38 -20.76 8.82
CA VAL A 21 14.15 -21.43 8.36
C VAL A 21 13.07 -21.18 9.39
N TYR A 22 11.91 -20.70 8.94
CA TYR A 22 10.78 -20.35 9.79
C TYR A 22 9.54 -21.13 9.37
N LEU A 23 8.76 -21.57 10.35
CA LEU A 23 7.36 -21.93 10.12
C LEU A 23 6.56 -20.63 10.15
N VAL A 24 5.81 -20.36 9.07
CA VAL A 24 5.11 -19.07 8.91
C VAL A 24 3.65 -19.29 8.57
N ARG A 25 2.79 -18.41 9.06
CA ARG A 25 1.39 -18.30 8.63
C ARG A 25 1.29 -17.26 7.52
N GLN A 26 0.76 -17.66 6.36
CA GLN A 26 0.48 -16.71 5.29
C GLN A 26 -0.75 -15.88 5.64
N LEU A 27 -0.58 -14.56 5.69
CA LEU A 27 -1.68 -13.61 5.88
C LEU A 27 -2.29 -13.23 4.52
N THR A 28 -3.60 -12.98 4.52
CA THR A 28 -4.35 -12.60 3.33
C THR A 28 -4.57 -11.09 3.26
N SER A 29 -4.84 -10.56 2.06
CA SER A 29 -5.10 -9.12 1.89
C SER A 29 -6.28 -8.59 2.73
N PRO A 30 -7.41 -9.32 2.93
CA PRO A 30 -8.47 -8.83 3.82
C PRO A 30 -8.03 -8.72 5.28
N LEU A 31 -7.19 -9.64 5.77
CA LEU A 31 -6.66 -9.60 7.13
C LEU A 31 -5.69 -8.44 7.33
N LEU A 32 -4.81 -8.18 6.35
CA LEU A 32 -3.95 -7.00 6.34
C LEU A 32 -4.75 -5.71 6.28
N LEU A 33 -5.84 -5.68 5.52
CA LEU A 33 -6.72 -4.51 5.45
C LEU A 33 -7.40 -4.24 6.79
N GLN A 34 -7.88 -5.29 7.45
CA GLN A 34 -8.45 -5.18 8.80
C GLN A 34 -7.40 -4.63 9.78
N ARG A 35 -6.18 -5.15 9.75
CA ARG A 35 -5.06 -4.65 10.57
C ARG A 35 -4.72 -3.20 10.27
N LEU A 36 -4.72 -2.80 9.01
CA LEU A 36 -4.50 -1.40 8.62
C LEU A 36 -5.60 -0.48 9.17
N ARG A 37 -6.87 -0.91 9.13
CA ARG A 37 -7.98 -0.17 9.75
C ARG A 37 -7.83 -0.06 11.26
N MET A 38 -7.35 -1.11 11.93
CA MET A 38 -7.11 -1.10 13.38
C MET A 38 -5.94 -0.18 13.78
N LYS A 39 -4.98 0.11 12.91
CA LYS A 39 -3.96 1.16 13.15
C LYS A 39 -4.58 2.55 13.30
N GLY A 40 -5.80 2.75 12.82
CA GLY A 40 -6.53 4.00 12.88
C GLY A 40 -6.40 4.86 11.63
N ILE A 41 -7.18 5.93 11.63
CA ILE A 41 -7.24 6.92 10.55
C ILE A 41 -6.27 8.05 10.89
N ARG A 42 -5.45 8.47 9.92
CA ARG A 42 -4.54 9.59 10.11
C ARG A 42 -5.34 10.89 10.22
N ASN A 43 -5.00 11.73 11.20
CA ASN A 43 -5.66 13.03 11.40
C ASN A 43 -5.69 13.83 10.08
N PRO A 44 -6.89 14.29 9.62
CA PRO A 44 -7.06 15.11 8.43
C PRO A 44 -6.15 16.34 8.35
N ASP A 45 -5.78 16.94 9.49
CA ASP A 45 -4.94 18.13 9.57
C ASP A 45 -3.55 17.92 8.96
N HIS A 46 -3.05 16.68 8.95
CA HIS A 46 -1.78 16.38 8.28
C HIS A 46 -1.87 16.56 6.77
N SER A 47 -3.01 16.19 6.17
CA SER A 47 -3.23 16.38 4.73
C SER A 47 -3.53 17.84 4.44
N ARG A 48 -4.26 18.55 5.30
CA ARG A 48 -4.45 20.01 5.22
C ARG A 48 -3.12 20.76 5.27
N ALA A 49 -2.21 20.38 6.17
CA ALA A 49 -0.88 20.96 6.27
C ALA A 49 -0.06 20.73 5.00
N LEU A 50 -0.08 19.51 4.43
CA LEU A 50 0.60 19.21 3.17
C LEU A 50 0.00 19.98 1.97
N ILE A 51 -1.32 20.18 1.95
CA ILE A 51 -1.99 21.02 0.96
C ILE A 51 -1.49 22.47 1.08
N LYS A 52 -1.48 23.01 2.31
CA LYS A 52 -1.02 24.37 2.59
C LYS A 52 0.44 24.56 2.20
N GLU A 53 1.31 23.62 2.54
CA GLU A 53 2.73 23.62 2.14
C GLU A 53 2.87 23.70 0.62
N LYS A 54 2.12 22.86 -0.12
CA LYS A 54 2.15 22.85 -1.59
C LYS A 54 1.55 24.10 -2.25
N LEU A 55 0.64 24.79 -1.58
CA LEU A 55 -0.01 26.02 -2.05
C LEU A 55 0.71 27.28 -1.56
N THR A 56 1.71 27.16 -0.69
CA THR A 56 2.50 28.30 -0.25
C THR A 56 3.38 28.73 -1.42
N ALA A 57 3.18 29.97 -1.88
CA ALA A 57 4.00 30.54 -2.94
C ALA A 57 5.44 30.71 -2.46
N ASP A 58 6.39 30.30 -3.30
CA ASP A 58 7.80 30.63 -3.13
C ASP A 58 8.01 32.08 -3.59
N PRO A 59 8.48 33.00 -2.72
CA PRO A 59 8.68 34.40 -3.08
C PRO A 59 9.67 34.61 -4.24
N ASP A 60 10.54 33.64 -4.50
CA ASP A 60 11.51 33.67 -5.59
C ASP A 60 10.98 33.01 -6.89
N SER A 61 9.75 32.49 -6.88
CA SER A 61 9.13 31.84 -8.03
C SER A 61 8.09 32.74 -8.73
N GLU A 62 8.25 32.92 -10.04
CA GLU A 62 7.26 33.63 -10.87
C GLU A 62 5.94 32.86 -11.03
N ILE A 63 5.91 31.57 -10.68
CA ILE A 63 4.75 30.69 -10.85
C ILE A 63 4.29 30.18 -9.48
N ALA A 64 3.18 30.70 -9.00
CA ALA A 64 2.52 30.21 -7.79
C ALA A 64 1.48 29.12 -8.11
N THR A 65 1.47 28.05 -7.31
CA THR A 65 0.41 27.04 -7.38
C THR A 65 -0.82 27.56 -6.62
N THR A 66 -1.85 27.99 -7.35
CA THR A 66 -3.08 28.56 -6.75
C THR A 66 -4.11 27.51 -6.34
N SER A 67 -3.93 26.26 -6.78
CA SER A 67 -4.84 25.16 -6.45
C SER A 67 -4.25 23.79 -6.73
N LEU A 68 -4.76 22.79 -6.02
CA LEU A 68 -4.37 21.39 -6.20
C LEU A 68 -5.59 20.56 -6.58
N ARG A 69 -5.48 19.83 -7.69
CA ARG A 69 -6.52 18.91 -8.16
C ARG A 69 -6.16 17.48 -7.77
N VAL A 70 -7.13 16.73 -7.27
CA VAL A 70 -6.99 15.30 -6.98
C VAL A 70 -8.24 14.54 -7.40
N SER A 71 -8.08 13.27 -7.72
CA SER A 71 -9.18 12.37 -8.03
C SER A 71 -9.62 11.58 -6.80
N LEU A 72 -10.94 11.42 -6.66
CA LEU A 72 -11.58 10.49 -5.72
C LEU A 72 -11.64 9.05 -6.27
N MET A 73 -11.07 8.83 -7.47
CA MET A 73 -10.96 7.54 -8.11
C MET A 73 -9.59 6.91 -7.86
N CYS A 74 -9.59 5.62 -7.56
CA CYS A 74 -8.39 4.83 -7.37
C CYS A 74 -7.59 4.76 -8.69
N PRO A 75 -6.32 5.19 -8.72
CA PRO A 75 -5.50 5.15 -9.93
C PRO A 75 -5.24 3.71 -10.43
N LEU A 76 -5.26 2.73 -9.51
CA LEU A 76 -5.12 1.30 -9.79
C LEU A 76 -6.41 0.68 -10.35
N GLY A 77 -7.52 0.90 -9.65
CA GLY A 77 -8.77 0.19 -9.91
C GLY A 77 -9.73 0.89 -10.86
N LYS A 78 -9.47 2.17 -11.17
CA LYS A 78 -10.38 3.05 -11.91
C LYS A 78 -11.80 3.05 -11.33
N MET A 79 -11.90 2.84 -10.02
CA MET A 79 -13.12 2.79 -9.24
C MET A 79 -13.02 3.79 -8.09
N ARG A 80 -14.14 4.24 -7.55
CA ARG A 80 -14.16 5.18 -6.43
C ARG A 80 -13.41 4.61 -5.23
N LEU A 81 -12.59 5.44 -4.60
CA LEU A 81 -11.87 5.08 -3.38
C LEU A 81 -12.86 4.66 -2.29
N THR A 82 -12.62 3.51 -1.66
CA THR A 82 -13.37 3.06 -0.48
C THR A 82 -12.52 3.18 0.77
N VAL A 83 -11.24 2.84 0.69
CA VAL A 83 -10.26 3.05 1.76
C VAL A 83 -9.12 3.89 1.21
N PRO A 84 -9.20 5.23 1.30
CA PRO A 84 -8.16 6.12 0.77
C PRO A 84 -6.86 5.92 1.54
N CYS A 85 -5.85 5.44 0.84
CA CYS A 85 -4.57 5.05 1.43
C CYS A 85 -3.41 5.63 0.65
N ARG A 86 -2.34 5.93 1.37
CA ARG A 86 -1.02 6.29 0.82
C ARG A 86 0.07 5.90 1.83
N ALA A 87 1.33 5.87 1.39
CA ALA A 87 2.42 5.77 2.35
C ALA A 87 2.71 7.13 2.98
N VAL A 88 3.09 7.16 4.25
CA VAL A 88 3.49 8.40 4.95
C VAL A 88 4.68 9.09 4.29
N THR A 89 5.51 8.34 3.56
CA THR A 89 6.68 8.83 2.81
C THR A 89 6.35 9.39 1.42
N CYS A 90 5.08 9.32 0.98
CA CYS A 90 4.66 9.87 -0.30
C CYS A 90 4.48 11.40 -0.21
N SER A 91 5.08 12.13 -1.16
CA SER A 91 4.97 13.59 -1.27
C SER A 91 3.77 14.07 -2.10
N HIS A 92 2.96 13.16 -2.64
CA HIS A 92 1.73 13.47 -3.38
C HIS A 92 0.51 13.39 -2.47
N LEU A 93 -0.58 14.06 -2.87
CA LEU A 93 -1.87 14.00 -2.19
C LEU A 93 -2.76 12.85 -2.67
N GLN A 94 -2.63 12.45 -3.94
CA GLN A 94 -3.48 11.42 -4.53
C GLN A 94 -3.41 10.10 -3.74
N CYS A 95 -4.55 9.65 -3.24
CA CYS A 95 -4.68 8.36 -2.58
C CYS A 95 -4.91 7.23 -3.60
N PHE A 96 -4.60 6.01 -3.18
CA PHE A 96 -5.00 4.77 -3.84
C PHE A 96 -5.84 3.91 -2.88
N ASP A 97 -6.59 2.95 -3.42
CA ASP A 97 -7.46 2.12 -2.58
C ASP A 97 -6.65 1.03 -1.86
N ALA A 98 -6.73 0.99 -0.53
CA ALA A 98 -5.97 0.05 0.29
C ALA A 98 -6.30 -1.41 -0.01
N ALA A 99 -7.59 -1.74 -0.24
CA ALA A 99 -8.01 -3.12 -0.44
C ALA A 99 -7.39 -3.68 -1.72
N LEU A 100 -7.49 -2.91 -2.81
CA LEU A 100 -6.90 -3.29 -4.10
C LEU A 100 -5.37 -3.34 -4.04
N TYR A 101 -4.75 -2.37 -3.35
CA TYR A 101 -3.30 -2.34 -3.18
C TYR A 101 -2.77 -3.58 -2.45
N LEU A 102 -3.44 -4.00 -1.37
CA LEU A 102 -3.06 -5.19 -0.62
C LEU A 102 -3.31 -6.47 -1.41
N GLN A 103 -4.40 -6.56 -2.18
CA GLN A 103 -4.66 -7.70 -3.08
C GLN A 103 -3.56 -7.85 -4.15
N MET A 104 -3.07 -6.74 -4.71
CA MET A 104 -1.96 -6.76 -5.66
C MET A 104 -0.67 -7.28 -5.00
N ASN A 105 -0.35 -6.80 -3.80
CA ASN A 105 0.87 -7.19 -3.07
C ASN A 105 0.81 -8.62 -2.52
N GLU A 106 -0.39 -9.14 -2.23
CA GLU A 106 -0.58 -10.56 -1.90
C GLU A 106 -0.19 -11.47 -3.08
N LYS A 107 -0.53 -11.07 -4.31
CA LYS A 107 -0.15 -11.81 -5.54
C LYS A 107 1.32 -11.60 -5.92
N LYS A 108 1.78 -10.35 -5.92
CA LYS A 108 3.15 -9.96 -6.27
C LYS A 108 3.62 -8.83 -5.34
N PRO A 109 4.44 -9.13 -4.32
CA PRO A 109 4.80 -8.18 -3.27
C PRO A 109 5.87 -7.19 -3.74
N THR A 110 5.49 -6.23 -4.59
CA THR A 110 6.41 -5.19 -5.07
C THR A 110 6.55 -4.05 -4.08
N TRP A 111 5.49 -3.74 -3.32
CA TRP A 111 5.42 -2.65 -2.35
C TRP A 111 5.85 -1.29 -2.92
N ILE A 112 5.40 -1.02 -4.15
CA ILE A 112 5.64 0.22 -4.88
C ILE A 112 4.36 1.04 -4.94
N CYS A 113 4.45 2.34 -4.67
CA CYS A 113 3.32 3.26 -4.73
C CYS A 113 2.83 3.40 -6.19
N PRO A 114 1.54 3.18 -6.49
CA PRO A 114 1.01 3.26 -7.85
C PRO A 114 0.85 4.69 -8.40
N VAL A 115 1.19 5.71 -7.61
CA VAL A 115 1.09 7.12 -8.00
C VAL A 115 2.46 7.71 -8.31
N CYS A 116 3.50 7.33 -7.55
CA CYS A 116 4.82 7.96 -7.65
C CYS A 116 5.99 6.99 -7.76
N ASP A 117 5.71 5.69 -7.88
CA ASP A 117 6.70 4.59 -8.04
C ASP A 117 7.76 4.48 -6.92
N LYS A 118 7.60 5.21 -5.82
CA LYS A 118 8.43 5.10 -4.62
C LYS A 118 8.00 3.91 -3.75
N LYS A 119 8.89 3.45 -2.85
CA LYS A 119 8.57 2.40 -1.87
C LYS A 119 7.39 2.81 -0.97
N ALA A 120 6.42 1.91 -0.83
CA ALA A 120 5.23 2.02 -0.01
C ALA A 120 4.98 0.69 0.73
N ALA A 121 5.91 0.35 1.63
CA ALA A 121 5.79 -0.85 2.46
C ALA A 121 4.54 -0.80 3.36
N TYR A 122 4.01 -1.96 3.73
CA TYR A 122 2.80 -2.06 4.55
C TYR A 122 2.87 -1.27 5.86
N GLU A 123 4.04 -1.20 6.48
CA GLU A 123 4.29 -0.50 7.74
C GLU A 123 4.09 1.00 7.59
N SER A 124 4.38 1.55 6.40
CA SER A 124 4.28 2.99 6.12
C SER A 124 2.90 3.41 5.59
N LEU A 125 2.00 2.46 5.32
CA LEU A 125 0.65 2.76 4.85
C LEU A 125 -0.18 3.46 5.94
N ILE A 126 -0.87 4.52 5.54
CA ILE A 126 -1.83 5.25 6.35
C ILE A 126 -3.17 5.35 5.62
N ILE A 127 -4.27 5.39 6.38
CA ILE A 127 -5.59 5.77 5.87
C ILE A 127 -5.72 7.28 6.01
N ASP A 128 -5.96 7.99 4.92
CA ASP A 128 -6.00 9.45 4.88
C ASP A 128 -7.36 9.97 5.37
N GLY A 129 -7.39 10.60 6.54
CA GLY A 129 -8.63 11.07 7.16
C GLY A 129 -9.33 12.17 6.37
N LEU A 130 -8.58 13.07 5.73
CA LEU A 130 -9.19 14.14 4.93
C LEU A 130 -9.91 13.57 3.71
N PHE A 131 -9.28 12.62 3.00
CA PHE A 131 -9.95 11.96 1.88
C PHE A 131 -11.17 11.16 2.34
N LEU A 132 -11.14 10.56 3.53
CA LEU A 132 -12.29 9.83 4.05
C LEU A 132 -13.47 10.77 4.34
N GLU A 133 -13.22 11.94 4.94
CA GLU A 133 -14.24 12.99 5.12
C GLU A 133 -14.85 13.41 3.77
N ILE A 134 -14.01 13.74 2.79
CA ILE A 134 -14.49 14.20 1.48
C ILE A 134 -15.27 13.11 0.73
N LEU A 135 -14.83 11.86 0.82
CA LEU A 135 -15.52 10.73 0.18
C LEU A 135 -16.93 10.51 0.76
N ASN A 136 -17.12 10.82 2.05
CA ASN A 136 -18.42 10.76 2.73
C ASN A 136 -19.31 11.96 2.38
N ASP A 137 -18.72 13.15 2.21
CA ASP A 137 -19.46 14.39 1.96
C ASP A 137 -19.90 14.55 0.49
N CYS A 138 -19.18 13.96 -0.47
CA CYS A 138 -19.43 14.20 -1.90
C CYS A 138 -19.35 12.93 -2.74
N SER A 139 -20.49 12.32 -3.06
CA SER A 139 -20.59 11.07 -3.83
C SER A 139 -20.77 11.25 -5.34
N ASP A 140 -21.02 12.46 -5.82
CA ASP A 140 -21.46 12.77 -7.20
C ASP A 140 -20.34 13.21 -8.15
N VAL A 141 -19.10 13.32 -7.66
CA VAL A 141 -17.95 13.71 -8.49
C VAL A 141 -16.75 12.78 -8.31
N ASP A 142 -15.90 12.77 -9.35
CA ASP A 142 -14.67 11.99 -9.42
C ASP A 142 -13.42 12.82 -9.12
N GLU A 143 -13.53 14.16 -9.13
CA GLU A 143 -12.43 15.09 -8.91
C GLU A 143 -12.85 16.23 -7.98
N ILE A 144 -11.87 16.71 -7.20
CA ILE A 144 -12.00 17.88 -6.33
C ILE A 144 -10.82 18.82 -6.54
N LYS A 145 -11.02 20.07 -6.16
CA LYS A 145 -9.98 21.11 -6.19
C LYS A 145 -9.82 21.70 -4.78
N PHE A 146 -8.60 21.64 -4.25
CA PHE A 146 -8.22 22.33 -3.03
C PHE A 146 -7.81 23.78 -3.32
N GLN A 147 -8.17 24.67 -2.42
CA GLN A 147 -7.88 26.10 -2.45
C GLN A 147 -6.86 26.48 -1.36
N GLU A 148 -6.28 27.68 -1.45
CA GLU A 148 -5.23 28.18 -0.54
C GLU A 148 -5.71 28.31 0.92
N ASP A 149 -7.00 28.59 1.11
CA ASP A 149 -7.65 28.65 2.43
C ASP A 149 -7.87 27.25 3.07
N GLY A 150 -7.48 26.18 2.36
CA GLY A 150 -7.66 24.79 2.80
C GLY A 150 -9.04 24.21 2.52
N THR A 151 -9.96 24.99 1.94
CA THR A 151 -11.26 24.49 1.49
C THR A 151 -11.12 23.67 0.21
N TRP A 152 -12.15 22.89 -0.11
CA TRP A 152 -12.22 22.13 -1.35
C TRP A 152 -13.57 22.33 -2.04
N CYS A 153 -13.58 22.20 -3.36
CA CYS A 153 -14.80 22.24 -4.15
C CYS A 153 -14.89 21.04 -5.14
N PRO A 154 -16.08 20.47 -5.33
CA PRO A 154 -16.32 19.46 -6.36
C PRO A 154 -16.01 19.99 -7.77
N MET A 155 -15.29 19.21 -8.57
CA MET A 155 -15.06 19.53 -9.98
C MET A 155 -16.10 18.86 -10.85
N ARG A 156 -17.17 19.59 -11.17
CA ARG A 156 -18.17 19.13 -12.15
C ARG A 156 -17.65 19.44 -13.56
N PRO A 157 -17.71 18.47 -14.50
CA PRO A 157 -17.43 18.76 -15.90
C PRO A 157 -18.36 19.89 -16.36
N LYS A 158 -17.80 21.00 -16.86
CA LYS A 158 -18.61 21.97 -17.60
C LYS A 158 -19.23 21.22 -18.78
N LYS A 159 -20.57 21.19 -18.87
CA LYS A 159 -21.28 20.80 -20.09
C LYS A 159 -20.95 21.83 -21.17
N GLU A 160 -19.83 21.67 -21.86
CA GLU A 160 -19.62 22.34 -23.14
C GLU A 160 -20.37 21.52 -24.20
N SER A 161 -21.38 22.13 -24.81
CA SER A 161 -22.16 21.54 -25.90
C SER A 161 -21.30 21.43 -27.16
N VAL A 162 -20.55 20.35 -27.29
CA VAL A 162 -19.80 20.04 -28.52
C VAL A 162 -20.59 19.02 -29.34
N LYS A 163 -21.00 19.43 -30.53
CA LYS A 163 -21.59 18.58 -31.58
C LYS A 163 -20.56 17.54 -32.01
N VAL A 164 -20.88 16.26 -31.88
CA VAL A 164 -20.02 15.13 -32.26
C VAL A 164 -20.19 14.81 -33.74
N PRO A 165 -19.12 14.75 -34.56
CA PRO A 165 -19.07 13.87 -35.72
C PRO A 165 -18.55 12.50 -35.27
N SER A 166 -19.34 11.47 -35.60
CA SER A 166 -19.12 10.07 -35.31
C SER A 166 -17.89 9.51 -36.04
N GLN A 167 -16.94 8.91 -35.31
CA GLN A 167 -16.00 7.93 -35.85
C GLN A 167 -15.76 6.77 -34.87
N SER A 168 -15.74 5.56 -35.44
CA SER A 168 -15.64 4.26 -34.81
C SER A 168 -14.20 3.89 -34.45
N ILE A 169 -14.00 3.24 -33.30
CA ILE A 169 -12.71 2.72 -32.84
C ILE A 169 -12.76 1.18 -32.86
N PRO A 170 -11.78 0.48 -33.48
CA PRO A 170 -11.75 -0.99 -33.50
C PRO A 170 -11.29 -1.59 -32.16
N LYS A 171 -11.86 -2.75 -31.81
CA LYS A 171 -11.52 -3.55 -30.62
C LYS A 171 -10.07 -4.06 -30.70
N VAL A 172 -9.27 -3.78 -29.67
CA VAL A 172 -7.96 -4.40 -29.46
C VAL A 172 -8.10 -5.53 -28.45
N GLU A 173 -7.71 -6.74 -28.86
CA GLU A 173 -7.68 -7.95 -28.05
C GLU A 173 -6.29 -8.09 -27.41
N SER A 174 -6.21 -8.15 -26.07
CA SER A 174 -4.93 -8.30 -25.36
C SER A 174 -4.61 -9.77 -25.12
N LYS A 175 -3.55 -10.27 -25.79
CA LYS A 175 -2.97 -11.59 -25.54
C LYS A 175 -1.95 -11.51 -24.40
N TYR A 176 -2.13 -12.35 -23.38
CA TYR A 176 -1.16 -12.54 -22.31
C TYR A 176 -0.10 -13.56 -22.75
N ILE A 177 1.16 -13.13 -22.81
CA ILE A 177 2.31 -14.03 -23.03
C ILE A 177 2.84 -14.47 -21.65
N ILE A 178 2.79 -15.78 -21.40
CA ILE A 178 3.34 -16.41 -20.19
C ILE A 178 4.82 -16.68 -20.46
N PHE A 179 5.72 -15.95 -19.80
CA PHE A 179 7.14 -16.32 -19.71
C PHE A 179 7.38 -17.06 -18.38
N LEU A 180 7.80 -18.31 -18.50
CA LEU A 180 8.31 -19.12 -17.39
C LEU A 180 9.72 -18.60 -17.06
N VAL A 181 9.86 -17.80 -15.99
CA VAL A 181 11.18 -17.39 -15.48
C VAL A 181 11.41 -18.07 -14.14
N ILE A 182 12.41 -18.94 -14.12
CA ILE A 182 12.94 -19.62 -12.95
C ILE A 182 13.51 -18.55 -12.01
N HIS A 183 12.82 -18.26 -10.91
CA HIS A 183 13.25 -17.29 -9.91
C HIS A 183 14.22 -17.93 -8.91
N PHE A 184 15.49 -17.47 -8.95
CA PHE A 184 16.35 -17.47 -7.77
C PHE A 184 15.74 -16.53 -6.72
N PHE A 185 15.32 -17.08 -5.58
CA PHE A 185 14.78 -16.30 -4.47
C PHE A 185 15.90 -15.54 -3.75
N LYS A 186 15.93 -14.22 -3.91
CA LYS A 186 16.47 -13.29 -2.89
C LYS A 186 15.37 -13.15 -1.83
N VAL A 187 15.69 -13.49 -0.58
CA VAL A 187 14.78 -13.37 0.57
C VAL A 187 14.37 -11.90 0.71
N HIS A 188 13.19 -11.55 0.21
CA HIS A 188 12.49 -10.34 0.59
C HIS A 188 11.50 -10.71 1.68
N THR A 189 11.67 -10.03 2.81
CA THR A 189 10.83 -10.02 4.01
C THR A 189 9.35 -10.04 3.62
N LYS A 190 8.75 -11.23 3.66
CA LYS A 190 7.32 -11.33 3.93
C LYS A 190 7.14 -10.87 5.37
N LEU A 191 6.15 -10.01 5.61
CA LEU A 191 5.64 -9.75 6.95
C LEU A 191 5.28 -11.10 7.58
N VAL A 192 6.12 -11.56 8.51
CA VAL A 192 5.92 -12.75 9.31
C VAL A 192 5.89 -12.26 10.75
N GLU A 193 4.79 -12.48 11.44
CA GLU A 193 4.75 -12.33 12.90
C GLU A 193 5.62 -13.43 13.51
N HIS A 194 6.60 -13.03 14.33
CA HIS A 194 7.33 -13.95 15.20
C HIS A 194 6.50 -14.15 16.49
N GLU A 195 5.88 -15.32 16.66
CA GLU A 195 5.47 -15.78 17.99
C GLU A 195 6.66 -16.50 18.62
N ALA A 196 7.24 -15.91 19.67
CA ALA A 196 8.24 -16.57 20.50
C ALA A 196 7.54 -17.56 21.44
N ILE A 197 7.68 -18.86 21.20
CA ILE A 197 7.31 -19.87 22.18
C ILE A 197 8.49 -20.00 23.15
N ALA A 198 8.37 -19.40 24.33
CA ALA A 198 9.31 -19.61 25.42
C ALA A 198 9.04 -20.98 26.05
N ASN A 199 9.93 -21.95 25.82
CA ASN A 199 9.98 -23.15 26.64
C ASN A 199 10.78 -22.84 27.90
N GLN A 200 10.09 -22.74 29.05
CA GLN A 200 10.72 -22.87 30.36
C GLN A 200 11.16 -24.33 30.52
N GLN A 201 12.47 -24.55 30.64
CA GLN A 201 13.01 -25.80 31.15
C GLN A 201 13.62 -25.50 32.52
N SER A 202 12.99 -26.09 33.54
CA SER A 202 13.45 -26.12 34.92
C SER A 202 14.80 -26.82 35.02
N GLU A 203 15.79 -26.15 35.61
CA GLU A 203 17.04 -26.74 36.08
C GLU A 203 16.74 -27.74 37.20
N SER A 204 17.23 -28.97 37.04
CA SER A 204 17.35 -29.94 38.13
C SER A 204 18.83 -30.14 38.42
N ASP A 205 19.31 -29.50 39.49
CA ASP A 205 20.61 -29.79 40.09
C ASP A 205 20.59 -31.20 40.70
N ASN A 206 21.52 -32.06 40.30
CA ASN A 206 21.91 -33.22 41.09
C ASN A 206 23.40 -33.50 40.89
N VAL A 207 24.20 -33.01 41.83
CA VAL A 207 25.65 -33.20 41.92
C VAL A 207 25.94 -34.46 42.74
N PRO A 208 26.76 -35.41 42.27
CA PRO A 208 27.32 -36.43 43.14
C PRO A 208 28.74 -36.07 43.57
N HIS A 209 29.00 -36.10 44.89
CA HIS A 209 30.34 -36.13 45.46
C HIS A 209 30.95 -37.55 45.41
N PRO A 210 32.25 -37.70 45.15
CA PRO A 210 32.99 -38.93 45.44
C PRO A 210 33.84 -38.80 46.73
N PRO A 211 34.44 -39.91 47.23
CA PRO A 211 34.49 -40.28 48.65
C PRO A 211 35.57 -39.60 49.51
#